data_AF-A0A0U4YFG1-F1
#
_entry.id   AF-A0A0U4YFG1-F1
#
_cell.length_a   1.000
_cell.length_b   1.000
_cell.length_c   1.000
_cell.angle_alpha   90.00
_cell.angle_beta   90.00
_cell.angle_gamma   90.00
#
_symmetry.space_group_name_H-M   'P 1'
#
loop_
_entity.id
_entity.type
_entity.pdbx_description
1 polymer ?
#
loop_
_entity_poly.entity_id
_entity_poly.type
_entity_poly.pdbx_seq_one_letter_code
_entity_poly.pdbx_strand_id
1 'polypeptide(L)'
;MFWKLWSGTYTIWHIQGDASMTMPSPSTSRPREVRLFRNNRSQAVRIPVEFELPGDRALIRREGNRLIIEPTERPTTMAGLLALWKSEEPLGPDDQFPAIEDQTASPEDIL
;
A
#
# COMPACT_ATOMS: atom_id res chain seq x y z
N MET A 1 28.17 -12.01 14.91
CA MET A 1 27.79 -13.42 15.15
C MET A 1 26.30 -13.42 15.55
N PHE A 2 25.35 -13.27 14.62
CA PHE A 2 24.67 -14.31 13.82
C PHE A 2 24.13 -15.50 14.64
N TRP A 3 22.83 -15.54 14.98
CA TRP A 3 21.79 -16.33 14.28
C TRP A 3 20.36 -16.14 14.88
N LYS A 4 19.37 -16.35 14.00
CA LYS A 4 17.91 -16.27 14.13
C LYS A 4 17.28 -17.22 15.16
N LEU A 5 16.11 -16.83 15.67
CA LEU A 5 14.92 -17.71 15.70
C LEU A 5 13.64 -16.85 15.55
N TRP A 6 12.88 -17.13 14.49
CA TRP A 6 11.53 -16.61 14.28
C TRP A 6 10.59 -17.75 14.66
N SER A 7 9.82 -17.57 15.72
CA SER A 7 8.73 -18.46 16.09
C SER A 7 7.58 -17.58 16.53
N GLY A 8 6.51 -17.65 15.74
CA GLY A 8 5.35 -16.78 15.85
C GLY A 8 4.60 -16.95 17.16
N THR A 9 4.06 -15.84 17.61
CA THR A 9 2.91 -15.77 18.51
C THR A 9 2.07 -14.61 18.01
N TYR A 10 0.86 -14.93 17.54
CA TYR A 10 -0.15 -13.95 17.20
C TYR A 10 -0.43 -13.09 18.43
N THR A 11 -0.20 -11.78 18.33
CA THR A 11 -0.57 -10.82 19.36
C THR A 11 -2.09 -10.76 19.45
N ILE A 12 -2.64 -11.17 20.59
CA ILE A 12 -4.02 -10.91 20.97
C ILE A 12 -4.11 -9.40 21.24
N TRP A 13 -4.79 -8.66 20.36
CA TRP A 13 -5.17 -7.29 20.63
C TRP A 13 -6.46 -7.29 21.45
N HIS A 14 -6.33 -7.11 22.77
CA HIS A 14 -7.44 -6.59 23.56
C HIS A 14 -7.55 -5.09 23.27
N ILE A 15 -8.55 -4.69 22.49
CA ILE A 15 -8.91 -3.27 22.36
C ILE A 15 -10.41 -3.15 22.59
N GLN A 16 -10.75 -2.61 23.76
CA GLN A 16 -12.05 -2.08 24.09
C GLN A 16 -12.16 -0.69 23.45
N GLY A 17 -13.06 -0.50 22.49
CA GLY A 17 -13.25 0.81 21.88
C GLY A 17 -14.08 0.75 20.60
N ASP A 18 -15.25 1.37 20.67
CA ASP A 18 -16.24 1.55 19.61
C ASP A 18 -15.66 2.27 18.38
N ALA A 19 -15.55 1.54 17.27
CA ALA A 19 -15.64 2.09 15.92
C ALA A 19 -15.97 0.93 14.97
N SER A 20 -17.12 1.02 14.32
CA SER A 20 -17.57 0.20 13.20
C SER A 20 -16.67 0.36 11.97
N MET A 21 -15.44 -0.15 12.05
CA MET A 21 -14.56 -0.33 10.90
C MET A 21 -14.58 -1.82 10.57
N THR A 22 -15.43 -2.21 9.60
CA THR A 22 -15.46 -3.57 9.05
C THR A 22 -14.10 -3.86 8.40
N MET A 23 -13.15 -4.33 9.19
CA MET A 23 -11.95 -4.99 8.68
C MET A 23 -12.44 -6.19 7.86
N PRO A 24 -12.01 -6.38 6.59
CA PRO A 24 -12.22 -7.65 5.93
C PRO A 24 -11.51 -8.72 6.75
N SER A 25 -12.29 -9.60 7.37
CA SER A 25 -11.77 -10.78 8.07
C SER A 25 -10.83 -11.53 7.11
N PRO A 26 -9.63 -11.96 7.54
CA PRO A 26 -8.73 -12.70 6.66
C PRO A 26 -9.42 -14.00 6.25
N SER A 27 -9.94 -14.03 5.02
CA SER A 27 -10.50 -15.22 4.42
C SER A 27 -9.34 -16.23 4.31
N THR A 28 -9.40 -17.28 5.13
CA THR A 28 -8.40 -18.36 5.07
C THR A 28 -8.68 -19.18 3.82
N SER A 29 -8.26 -18.69 2.65
CA SER A 29 -8.35 -19.42 1.40
C SER A 29 -7.29 -20.53 1.38
N ARG A 30 -7.72 -21.76 1.11
CA ARG A 30 -6.79 -22.91 1.00
C ARG A 30 -5.94 -22.75 -0.26
N PRO A 31 -4.65 -23.12 -0.26
CA PRO A 31 -3.80 -23.03 -1.45
C PRO A 31 -4.41 -23.74 -2.66
N ARG A 32 -4.34 -23.12 -3.83
CA ARG A 32 -4.73 -23.71 -5.12
C ARG A 32 -3.50 -23.92 -6.00
N GLU A 33 -3.42 -25.10 -6.59
CA GLU A 33 -2.47 -25.34 -7.69
C GLU A 33 -2.99 -24.65 -8.95
N VAL A 34 -2.11 -23.89 -9.60
CA VAL A 34 -2.40 -23.13 -10.82
C VAL A 34 -1.31 -23.38 -11.85
N ARG A 35 -1.67 -23.33 -13.13
CA ARG A 35 -0.70 -23.50 -14.22
C ARG A 35 -0.05 -22.17 -14.59
N LEU A 36 1.27 -22.19 -14.73
CA LEU A 36 2.04 -21.10 -15.31
C LEU A 36 1.97 -21.18 -16.84
N PHE A 37 1.87 -20.03 -17.48
CA PHE A 37 1.87 -19.92 -18.95
C PHE A 37 2.69 -18.73 -19.41
N ARG A 38 2.87 -18.59 -20.74
CA ARG A 38 3.57 -17.46 -21.36
C ARG A 38 2.57 -16.45 -21.92
N ASN A 39 2.84 -15.17 -21.69
CA ASN A 39 2.17 -14.06 -22.37
C ASN A 39 3.26 -13.23 -23.09
N ASN A 40 3.38 -13.41 -24.40
CA ASN A 40 4.54 -12.92 -25.17
C ASN A 40 5.88 -13.34 -24.51
N ARG A 41 6.65 -12.36 -24.03
CA ARG A 41 7.98 -12.58 -23.43
C ARG A 41 7.91 -12.78 -21.91
N SER A 42 6.76 -12.60 -21.28
CA SER A 42 6.58 -12.75 -19.83
C SER A 42 5.97 -14.10 -19.44
N GLN A 43 6.20 -14.50 -18.19
CA GLN A 43 5.47 -15.58 -17.54
C GLN A 43 4.25 -15.00 -16.84
N ALA A 44 3.13 -15.72 -16.88
CA ALA A 44 1.88 -15.30 -16.28
C ALA A 44 1.21 -16.46 -15.53
N VAL A 45 0.36 -16.10 -14.58
CA VAL A 45 -0.51 -17.00 -13.82
C VAL A 45 -1.92 -16.42 -13.85
N ARG A 46 -2.93 -17.28 -13.99
CA ARG A 46 -4.33 -16.85 -13.83
C ARG A 46 -4.63 -16.85 -12.34
N ILE A 47 -5.08 -15.72 -11.82
CA ILE A 47 -5.52 -15.60 -10.42
C ILE A 47 -6.98 -16.07 -10.37
N PRO A 48 -7.29 -17.18 -9.67
CA PRO A 48 -8.67 -17.61 -9.47
C PRO A 48 -9.47 -16.53 -8.70
N VAL A 49 -10.78 -16.47 -8.92
CA VAL A 49 -11.66 -15.43 -8.34
C VAL A 49 -11.60 -15.36 -6.81
N GLU A 50 -11.37 -16.49 -6.15
CA GLU A 50 -11.23 -16.56 -4.69
C GLU A 50 -9.93 -15.92 -4.15
N PHE A 51 -8.97 -15.60 -5.03
CA PHE A 51 -7.73 -14.89 -4.72
C PHE A 51 -7.61 -13.55 -5.46
N GLU A 52 -8.71 -13.06 -6.04
CA GLU A 52 -8.71 -11.80 -6.79
C GLU A 52 -8.30 -10.64 -5.88
N LEU A 53 -7.32 -9.86 -6.34
CA LEU A 53 -6.84 -8.69 -5.62
C LEU A 53 -7.70 -7.48 -5.98
N PRO A 54 -7.95 -6.57 -5.03
CA PRO A 54 -8.65 -5.32 -5.35
C PRO A 54 -7.80 -4.46 -6.30
N GLY A 55 -8.49 -3.76 -7.21
CA GLY A 55 -7.87 -2.81 -8.14
C GLY A 55 -7.29 -3.45 -9.41
N ASP A 56 -6.45 -2.68 -10.11
CA ASP A 56 -5.84 -3.05 -11.40
C ASP A 56 -4.31 -3.21 -11.33
N ARG A 57 -3.72 -2.96 -10.15
CA ARG A 57 -2.27 -2.93 -9.93
C ARG A 57 -1.89 -3.70 -8.67
N ALA A 58 -0.78 -4.41 -8.75
CA ALA A 58 -0.19 -5.14 -7.64
C ALA A 58 1.32 -4.98 -7.63
N LEU A 59 1.92 -5.02 -6.44
CA LEU A 59 3.35 -5.15 -6.24
C LEU A 59 3.71 -6.63 -6.20
N ILE A 60 4.86 -6.97 -6.78
CA ILE A 60 5.41 -8.33 -6.73
C ILE A 60 6.81 -8.29 -6.15
N ARG A 61 7.06 -9.12 -5.16
CA ARG A 61 8.37 -9.27 -4.52
C ARG A 61 8.71 -10.73 -4.30
N ARG A 62 10.01 -11.05 -4.25
CA ARG A 62 10.52 -12.40 -4.05
C ARG A 62 11.07 -12.57 -2.65
N GLU A 63 10.60 -13.61 -1.96
CA GLU A 63 11.17 -14.07 -0.69
C GLU A 63 11.61 -15.53 -0.84
N GLY A 64 12.92 -15.74 -1.01
CA GLY A 64 13.48 -17.06 -1.28
C GLY A 64 12.86 -17.69 -2.55
N ASN A 65 12.15 -18.80 -2.37
CA ASN A 65 11.48 -19.52 -3.46
C ASN A 65 10.02 -19.08 -3.68
N ARG A 66 9.51 -18.08 -2.96
CA ARG A 66 8.13 -17.60 -3.04
C ARG A 66 8.05 -16.27 -3.76
N LEU A 67 6.98 -16.09 -4.54
CA LEU A 67 6.55 -14.79 -5.04
C LEU A 67 5.40 -14.32 -4.16
N ILE A 68 5.53 -13.12 -3.61
CA ILE A 68 4.49 -12.45 -2.83
C ILE A 68 3.92 -11.36 -3.72
N ILE A 69 2.61 -11.36 -3.89
CA ILE A 69 1.86 -10.40 -4.68
C ILE A 69 0.89 -9.70 -3.72
N GLU A 70 0.96 -8.38 -3.65
CA GLU A 70 0.13 -7.55 -2.77
C GLU A 70 -0.54 -6.44 -3.58
N PRO A 71 -1.82 -6.10 -3.29
CA PRO A 71 -2.51 -5.03 -4.00
C PRO A 71 -1.81 -3.70 -3.74
N THR A 72 -1.82 -2.80 -4.72
CA THR A 72 -1.36 -1.44 -4.50
C THR A 72 -2.53 -0.61 -3.98
N GLU A 73 -2.56 -0.33 -2.69
CA GLU A 73 -3.48 0.64 -2.08
C GLU A 73 -3.04 2.06 -2.43
N ARG A 74 -3.19 2.44 -3.71
CA ARG A 74 -3.06 3.84 -4.11
C ARG A 74 -4.44 4.40 -4.35
N PRO A 75 -4.81 5.51 -3.69
CA PRO A 75 -6.03 6.20 -4.05
C PRO A 75 -5.96 6.60 -5.53
N THR A 76 -6.88 6.08 -6.32
CA THR A 76 -7.01 6.37 -7.76
C THR A 76 -7.86 7.62 -8.03
N THR A 77 -8.45 8.20 -6.99
CA THR A 77 -9.29 9.39 -7.06
C THR A 77 -8.68 10.53 -6.26
N MET A 78 -8.92 11.77 -6.71
CA MET A 78 -8.53 12.96 -5.97
C MET A 78 -9.09 12.95 -4.54
N ALA A 79 -10.34 12.53 -4.38
CA ALA A 79 -10.97 12.41 -3.06
C ALA A 79 -10.27 11.39 -2.16
N GLY A 80 -9.89 10.22 -2.69
CA GLY A 80 -9.15 9.22 -1.94
C GLY A 80 -7.76 9.70 -1.54
N LEU A 81 -7.08 10.46 -2.42
CA LEU A 81 -5.77 11.03 -2.13
C LEU A 81 -5.86 12.06 -1.00
N LEU A 82 -6.85 12.94 -1.06
CA LEU A 82 -7.10 13.93 -0.01
C LEU A 82 -7.48 13.27 1.32
N ALA A 83 -8.26 12.19 1.31
CA ALA A 83 -8.59 11.45 2.52
C ALA A 83 -7.35 10.80 3.14
N LEU A 84 -6.48 10.21 2.32
CA LEU A 84 -5.20 9.65 2.77
C LEU A 84 -4.32 10.73 3.41
N TRP A 85 -4.12 11.86 2.72
CA TRP A 85 -3.33 12.97 3.27
C TRP A 85 -3.90 13.56 4.56
N LYS A 86 -5.23 13.58 4.72
CA LYS A 86 -5.85 13.99 5.99
C LYS A 86 -5.59 13.02 7.15
N SER A 87 -5.29 11.75 6.86
CA SER A 87 -5.00 10.73 7.88
C SER A 87 -3.52 10.62 8.25
N GLU A 88 -2.63 11.23 7.48
CA GLU A 88 -1.20 11.29 7.77
C GLU A 88 -0.92 12.16 9.01
N GLU A 89 0.16 11.84 9.72
CA GLU A 89 0.61 12.65 10.85
C GLU A 89 1.08 14.02 10.35
N PRO A 90 0.83 15.12 11.09
CA PRO A 90 1.37 16.43 10.74
C PRO A 90 2.89 16.39 10.59
N LEU A 91 3.39 17.12 9.59
CA LEU A 91 4.82 17.25 9.34
C LEU A 91 5.56 17.75 10.58
N GLY A 92 6.73 17.15 10.85
CA GLY A 92 7.55 17.49 11.98
C GLY A 92 8.18 18.89 11.86
N PRO A 93 8.82 19.39 12.93
CA PRO A 93 9.52 20.66 12.90
C PRO A 93 10.68 20.67 11.89
N ASP A 94 11.30 19.52 11.61
CA ASP A 94 12.39 19.37 10.64
C ASP A 94 11.91 19.41 9.17
N ASP A 95 10.62 19.19 8.94
CA ASP A 95 9.98 19.20 7.62
C ASP A 95 9.34 20.57 7.29
N GLN A 96 9.48 21.55 8.18
CA GLN A 96 8.93 22.88 7.95
C GLN A 96 9.68 23.59 6.83
N PHE A 97 8.92 24.12 5.88
CA PHE A 97 9.49 24.97 4.84
C PHE A 97 10.10 26.24 5.46
N PRO A 98 11.19 26.77 4.88
CA PRO A 98 11.70 28.06 5.30
C PRO A 98 10.64 29.15 5.11
N ALA A 99 10.71 30.21 5.91
CA ALA A 99 9.85 31.37 5.71
C ALA A 99 10.11 31.96 4.31
N ILE A 100 9.05 32.04 3.51
CA ILE A 100 9.07 32.70 2.20
C ILE A 100 8.40 34.06 2.36
N GLU A 101 9.09 35.11 1.94
CA GLU A 101 8.51 36.44 1.88
C GLU A 101 7.42 36.48 0.81
N ASP A 102 6.20 36.89 1.19
CA ASP A 102 5.10 37.12 0.27
C ASP A 102 5.33 38.44 -0.47
N GLN A 103 6.18 38.38 -1.49
CA GLN A 103 6.53 39.53 -2.32
C GLN A 103 5.40 39.80 -3.31
N THR A 104 4.91 41.04 -3.34
CA THR A 104 4.01 41.47 -4.40
C THR A 104 4.73 41.37 -5.75
N ALA A 105 4.04 40.88 -6.77
CA ALA A 105 4.56 40.85 -8.13
C ALA A 105 5.09 42.24 -8.54
N SER A 106 6.32 42.27 -9.06
CA SER A 106 6.85 43.48 -9.68
C SER A 106 6.09 43.74 -10.99
N PRO A 107 5.76 45.00 -11.32
CA PRO A 107 5.24 45.33 -12.64
C PRO A 107 6.24 44.88 -13.71
N GLU A 108 5.77 44.08 -14.66
CA GLU A 108 6.55 43.69 -15.83
C GLU A 108 6.08 44.52 -17.03
N ASP A 109 7.01 45.16 -17.73
CA ASP A 109 6.72 45.82 -18.99
C ASP A 109 6.57 44.75 -20.08
N ILE A 110 5.32 44.41 -20.41
CA ILE A 110 5.00 43.50 -21.52
C ILE A 110 5.11 44.31 -22.82
N LEU A 111 6.12 44.01 -23.65
CA LEU A 111 6.35 44.61 -24.98
C LEU A 111 5.36 44.11 -26.04
#